data_AF-A0A958QN16-F1
#
_entry.id   AF-A0A958QN16-F1
#
_cell.length_a   1.000
_cell.length_b   1.000
_cell.length_c   1.000
_cell.angle_alpha   90.00
_cell.angle_beta   90.00
_cell.angle_gamma   90.00
#
_symmetry.space_group_name_H-M   'P 1'
#
loop_
_entity.id
_entity.type
_entity.pdbx_description
1 polymer ?
#
loop_
_entity_poly.entity_id
_entity_poly.type
_entity_poly.pdbx_seq_one_letter_code
_entity_poly.pdbx_strand_id
1 'polypeptide(L)'
;MDTSLTRTPFYKSYSHIYKEAPSVFESQAYDTGLALRSIIESGSRSRVALRDSLSRIKNFNGTVGAISVSDDREFTRPLSLLTVKDGKIEIAKEPAQSIKN
;
A
#
# COMPACT_ATOMS: atom_id res chain seq x y z
N MET A 1 1.79 -9.80 -11.22
CA MET A 1 1.92 -9.11 -9.92
C MET A 1 1.74 -7.61 -10.17
N ASP A 2 1.29 -6.85 -9.19
CA ASP A 2 1.14 -5.39 -9.32
C ASP A 2 2.50 -4.73 -9.62
N THR A 3 2.63 -4.10 -10.78
CA THR A 3 3.86 -3.43 -11.24
C THR A 3 4.23 -2.22 -10.40
N SER A 4 3.28 -1.63 -9.66
CA SER A 4 3.57 -0.55 -8.71
C SER A 4 4.44 -1.05 -7.56
N LEU A 5 4.16 -2.26 -7.04
CA LEU A 5 4.88 -2.87 -5.93
C LEU A 5 6.25 -3.40 -6.35
N THR A 6 6.36 -4.10 -7.49
CA THR A 6 7.59 -4.80 -7.88
C THR A 6 8.80 -3.88 -8.13
N ARG A 7 8.55 -2.59 -8.36
CA ARG A 7 9.59 -1.58 -8.61
C ARG A 7 10.05 -0.86 -7.35
N THR A 8 9.40 -1.09 -6.22
CA THR A 8 9.69 -0.38 -4.96
C THR A 8 11.02 -0.82 -4.34
N PRO A 9 11.69 0.06 -3.57
CA PRO A 9 12.81 -0.34 -2.72
C PRO A 9 12.42 -1.45 -1.73
N PHE A 10 11.20 -1.38 -1.18
CA PHE A 10 10.65 -2.41 -0.29
C PHE A 10 10.67 -3.80 -0.93
N TYR A 11 10.15 -3.95 -2.15
CA TYR A 11 10.12 -5.23 -2.86
C TYR A 11 11.51 -5.83 -3.02
N LYS A 12 12.49 -4.99 -3.40
CA LYS A 12 13.89 -5.42 -3.57
C LYS A 12 14.48 -5.88 -2.23
N SER A 13 14.30 -5.12 -1.16
CA SER A 13 14.81 -5.46 0.16
C SER A 13 14.16 -6.72 0.74
N TYR A 14 12.82 -6.83 0.66
CA TYR A 14 12.09 -8.00 1.12
C TYR A 14 12.54 -9.26 0.37
N SER A 15 12.58 -9.20 -0.97
CA SER A 15 13.01 -10.33 -1.80
C SER A 15 14.45 -10.76 -1.51
N HIS A 16 15.33 -9.80 -1.21
CA HIS A 16 16.70 -10.11 -0.84
C HIS A 16 16.81 -10.83 0.51
N ILE A 17 16.04 -10.39 1.52
CA ILE A 17 16.08 -10.93 2.89
C ILE A 17 15.40 -12.30 2.95
N TYR A 18 14.16 -12.39 2.44
CA TYR A 18 13.30 -13.57 2.61
C TYR A 18 13.38 -14.57 1.46
N LYS A 19 14.07 -14.23 0.36
CA LYS A 19 14.20 -15.06 -0.85
C LYS A 19 12.86 -15.42 -1.51
N GLU A 20 11.83 -14.63 -1.25
CA GLU A 20 10.49 -14.72 -1.84
C GLU A 20 9.95 -13.33 -2.16
N ALA A 21 8.99 -13.23 -3.09
CA ALA A 21 8.37 -11.94 -3.43
C ALA A 21 7.30 -11.57 -2.39
N PRO A 22 7.27 -10.32 -1.88
CA PRO A 22 6.20 -9.90 -0.99
C PRO A 22 4.88 -9.78 -1.75
N SER A 23 3.79 -10.13 -1.09
CA SER A 23 2.44 -9.88 -1.56
C SER A 23 1.93 -8.51 -1.07
N VAL A 24 0.64 -8.24 -1.30
CA VAL A 24 -0.02 -7.05 -0.78
C VAL A 24 -0.06 -7.01 0.75
N PHE A 25 -0.06 -8.16 1.42
CA PHE A 25 -0.15 -8.22 2.88
C PHE A 25 1.15 -7.75 3.55
N GLU A 26 2.30 -8.20 3.05
CA GLU A 26 3.61 -7.76 3.56
C GLU A 26 3.83 -6.27 3.29
N SER A 27 3.42 -5.79 2.12
CA SER A 27 3.42 -4.36 1.76
C SER A 27 2.56 -3.53 2.72
N GLN A 28 1.35 -3.98 3.05
CA GLN A 28 0.46 -3.30 4.01
C GLN A 28 1.05 -3.27 5.42
N ALA A 29 1.65 -4.37 5.88
CA ALA A 29 2.30 -4.44 7.19
C ALA A 29 3.50 -3.47 7.26
N TYR A 30 4.30 -3.42 6.19
CA TYR A 30 5.43 -2.50 6.09
C TYR A 30 4.99 -1.03 6.13
N ASP A 31 3.97 -0.66 5.34
CA ASP A 31 3.42 0.69 5.32
C ASP A 31 2.84 1.10 6.69
N THR A 32 2.17 0.17 7.37
CA THR A 32 1.68 0.39 8.75
C THR A 32 2.83 0.68 9.71
N GLY A 33 3.92 -0.09 9.61
CA GLY A 33 5.12 0.13 10.41
C GLY A 33 5.77 1.49 10.15
N LEU A 34 5.89 1.90 8.89
CA LEU A 34 6.42 3.21 8.52
C LEU A 34 5.56 4.36 9.06
N ALA A 35 4.23 4.24 8.97
CA ALA A 35 3.31 5.26 9.46
C ALA A 35 3.39 5.41 10.99
N LEU A 36 3.39 4.30 11.72
CA LEU A 36 3.55 4.29 13.18
C LEU A 36 4.89 4.91 13.59
N ARG A 37 5.98 4.49 12.93
CA ARG A 37 7.31 5.03 13.18
C ARG A 37 7.34 6.55 12.98
N SER A 38 6.80 7.04 11.87
CA SER A 38 6.75 8.48 11.57
C SER A 38 6.02 9.28 12.65
N ILE A 39 4.88 8.79 13.13
CA ILE A 39 4.11 9.46 14.21
C ILE A 39 4.85 9.44 15.55
N ILE A 40 5.56 8.35 15.85
CA ILE A 40 6.37 8.25 17.08
C ILE A 40 7.56 9.20 16.99
N GLU A 41 8.26 9.24 15.84
CA GLU A 41 9.38 10.16 15.60
C GLU A 41 8.93 11.63 15.64
N SER A 42 7.68 11.94 15.23
CA SER A 42 7.10 13.29 15.32
C SER A 42 6.70 13.72 16.73
N GLY A 43 6.99 12.92 17.76
CA GLY A 43 6.82 13.30 19.17
C GLY A 43 5.59 12.74 19.86
N SER A 44 4.84 11.80 19.27
CA SER A 44 3.76 11.14 19.99
C SER A 44 4.31 10.27 21.13
N ARG A 45 3.81 10.44 22.36
CA ARG A 45 4.29 9.75 23.58
C ARG A 45 3.19 9.06 24.39
N SER A 46 1.93 9.12 23.94
CA SER A 46 0.81 8.47 24.61
C SER A 46 -0.08 7.72 23.63
N ARG A 47 -0.82 6.73 24.12
CA ARG A 47 -1.77 5.97 23.29
C ARG A 47 -2.82 6.87 22.64
N VAL A 48 -3.32 7.87 23.37
CA VAL A 48 -4.31 8.83 22.88
C VAL A 48 -3.71 9.68 21.75
N ALA A 49 -2.54 10.26 21.97
CA ALA A 49 -1.88 11.08 20.96
C ALA A 49 -1.54 10.28 19.68
N LEU A 50 -1.12 9.02 19.84
CA LEU A 50 -0.83 8.12 18.72
C LEU A 50 -2.09 7.82 17.90
N ARG A 51 -3.19 7.45 18.57
CA ARG A 51 -4.49 7.21 17.92
C ARG A 51 -4.98 8.44 17.17
N ASP A 52 -4.88 9.61 17.79
CA ASP A 52 -5.33 10.86 17.19
C ASP A 52 -4.51 11.21 15.95
N SER A 53 -3.19 11.06 16.02
CA SER A 53 -2.31 11.28 14.86
C SER A 53 -2.53 10.27 13.74
N LEU A 54 -2.79 8.99 14.06
CA LEU A 54 -3.17 7.98 13.07
C LEU A 54 -4.43 8.39 12.29
N SER A 55 -5.46 8.88 12.99
CA SER A 55 -6.71 9.33 12.34
C SER A 55 -6.54 10.54 11.42
N ARG A 56 -5.42 11.25 11.50
CA ARG A 56 -5.12 12.45 10.70
C ARG A 56 -4.13 12.19 9.57
N ILE A 57 -3.73 10.94 9.33
CA ILE A 57 -2.84 10.61 8.21
C ILE A 57 -3.51 11.01 6.90
N LYS A 58 -2.82 11.84 6.13
CA LYS A 58 -3.19 12.22 4.76
C LYS A 58 -1.94 12.15 3.88
N ASN A 59 -2.09 11.59 2.68
CA ASN A 59 -1.03 11.52 1.66
C ASN A 59 0.31 10.95 2.16
N PHE A 60 0.26 9.96 3.07
CA PHE A 60 1.47 9.27 3.52
C PHE A 60 2.05 8.43 2.39
N ASN A 61 3.34 8.58 2.11
CA ASN A 61 3.98 7.89 0.99
C ASN A 61 4.23 6.41 1.34
N GLY A 62 3.31 5.53 0.95
CA GLY A 62 3.42 4.09 1.11
C GLY A 62 4.09 3.41 -0.09
N THR A 63 4.25 2.09 0.02
CA THR A 63 4.91 1.27 -1.01
C THR A 63 4.17 1.26 -2.34
N VAL A 64 2.84 1.23 -2.32
CA VAL A 64 1.98 1.18 -3.53
C VAL A 64 1.21 2.49 -3.77
N GLY A 65 1.74 3.60 -3.27
CA GLY A 65 1.20 4.94 -3.45
C GLY A 65 0.78 5.61 -2.15
N ALA A 66 0.11 6.75 -2.29
CA ALA A 66 -0.30 7.56 -1.16
C ALA A 66 -1.42 6.89 -0.36
N ILE A 67 -1.25 6.87 0.97
CA ILE A 67 -2.18 6.33 1.94
C ILE A 67 -2.79 7.49 2.72
N SER A 68 -4.12 7.48 2.85
CA SER A 68 -4.84 8.41 3.71
C SER A 68 -5.78 7.64 4.64
N VAL A 69 -6.18 8.25 5.74
CA VAL A 69 -7.25 7.73 6.61
C VAL A 69 -8.52 8.53 6.35
N SER A 70 -9.62 7.83 6.08
CA SER A 70 -10.97 8.41 5.95
C SER A 70 -11.55 8.77 7.30
N ASP A 71 -12.68 9.48 7.29
CA ASP A 71 -13.38 9.86 8.52
C ASP A 71 -13.95 8.62 9.25
N ASP A 72 -14.23 7.55 8.51
CA ASP A 72 -14.65 6.24 9.03
C ASP A 72 -13.47 5.41 9.57
N ARG A 73 -12.26 5.99 9.60
CA ARG A 73 -11.01 5.34 10.05
C ARG A 73 -10.57 4.17 9.17
N GLU A 74 -10.89 4.25 7.89
CA GLU A 74 -10.42 3.29 6.90
C GLU A 74 -9.22 3.85 6.13
N PHE A 75 -8.28 2.98 5.80
CA PHE A 75 -7.17 3.35 4.93
C PHE A 75 -7.64 3.39 3.48
N THR A 76 -7.51 4.55 2.85
CA THR A 76 -7.80 4.75 1.44
C THR A 76 -6.51 4.80 0.62
N ARG A 77 -6.53 4.15 -0.54
CA ARG A 77 -5.43 4.05 -1.49
C ARG A 77 -5.95 3.91 -2.92
N PRO A 78 -5.14 4.19 -3.95
CA PRO A 78 -5.50 3.91 -5.33
C PRO A 78 -5.88 2.45 -5.56
N LEU A 79 -6.89 2.20 -6.39
CA LEU A 79 -7.32 0.85 -6.78
C LEU A 79 -6.47 0.33 -7.95
N SER A 80 -5.99 -0.90 -7.83
CA SER A 80 -5.39 -1.66 -8.93
C SER A 80 -6.39 -2.73 -9.39
N LEU A 81 -6.82 -2.68 -10.66
CA LEU A 81 -7.62 -3.75 -11.23
C LEU A 81 -6.71 -4.94 -11.56
N LEU A 82 -7.04 -6.12 -11.05
CA LEU A 82 -6.27 -7.34 -11.23
C LEU A 82 -7.08 -8.37 -12.04
N THR A 83 -6.37 -9.19 -12.82
CA THR A 83 -6.94 -10.31 -13.56
C THR A 83 -6.08 -11.56 -13.37
N VAL A 84 -6.67 -12.74 -13.59
CA VAL A 84 -5.94 -14.01 -13.61
C VAL A 84 -5.77 -14.45 -15.06
N LYS A 85 -4.52 -14.62 -15.47
CA LYS A 85 -4.15 -15.11 -16.80
C LYS A 85 -3.06 -16.17 -16.68
N ASP A 86 -3.27 -17.33 -17.30
CA ASP A 86 -2.33 -18.46 -17.29
C ASP A 86 -1.89 -18.86 -15.87
N GLY A 87 -2.84 -18.86 -14.92
CA GLY A 87 -2.60 -19.19 -13.51
C GLY A 87 -1.82 -18.11 -12.73
N LYS A 88 -1.59 -16.92 -13.32
CA LYS A 88 -0.86 -15.82 -12.70
C LYS A 88 -1.77 -14.60 -12.53
N ILE A 89 -1.64 -13.93 -11.39
CA ILE A 89 -2.31 -12.64 -11.13
C ILE A 89 -1.50 -11.54 -11.82
N GLU A 90 -2.12 -10.74 -12.68
CA GLU A 90 -1.52 -9.58 -13.34
C GLU A 90 -2.44 -8.35 -13.29
N ILE A 91 -1.90 -7.15 -13.55
CA ILE A 91 -2.71 -5.93 -13.67
C ILE A 91 -3.59 -6.08 -14.92
N ALA A 92 -4.89 -5.86 -14.75
CA ALA A 92 -5.80 -5.83 -15.88
C ALA A 92 -5.44 -4.63 -16.76
N LYS A 93 -5.27 -4.89 -18.06
CA LYS A 93 -5.28 -3.81 -19.05
C LYS A 93 -6.71 -3.25 -19.10
N GLU A 94 -6.86 -1.95 -19.33
CA GLU A 94 -8.17 -1.37 -19.60
C GLU A 94 -8.90 -2.23 -20.65
N PRO A 95 -10.18 -2.57 -20.45
CA PRO A 95 -10.93 -3.21 -21.51
C PRO A 95 -10.87 -2.27 -22.72
N ALA A 96 -10.42 -2.79 -23.87
CA ALA A 96 -10.49 -2.06 -25.13
C ALA A 96 -11.90 -1.47 -25.22
N GLN A 97 -12.00 -0.15 -25.32
CA GLN A 97 -13.27 0.56 -25.38
C GLN A 97 -14.20 -0.19 -26.33
N SER A 98 -15.30 -0.74 -25.79
CA SER A 98 -16.32 -1.37 -26.62
C SER A 98 -16.76 -0.33 -27.63
N ILE A 99 -16.40 -0.54 -28.89
CA ILE A 99 -16.89 0.25 -30.02
C ILE A 99 -18.41 0.21 -29.90
N LYS A 100 -19.00 1.34 -29.50
CA LYS A 100 -20.45 1.52 -29.54
C LYS A 100 -20.80 1.66 -31.02
N ASN A 101 -21.38 0.62 -31.59
CA ASN A 101 -22.12 0.71 -32.84
C ASN A 101 -23.47 1.40 -32.60
#